data_AF-A0A2U1UQD5-F1
#
_entry.id   AF-A0A2U1UQD5-F1
#
_cell.length_a   1.000
_cell.length_b   1.000
_cell.length_c   1.000
_cell.angle_alpha   90.00
_cell.angle_beta   90.00
_cell.angle_gamma   90.00
#
_symmetry.space_group_name_H-M   'P 1'
#
loop_
_entity.id
_entity.type
_entity.pdbx_description
1 polymer ?
#
loop_
_entity_poly.entity_id
_entity_poly.type
_entity_poly.pdbx_seq_one_letter_code
_entity_poly.pdbx_strand_id
1 'polypeptide(L)'
;MNDSQLTTGWFCVATEGATIDGRYIDPAWLKDMGATYNPARYTALIWGEHKRNGDNLGEVLAAKHEVIEGESRLFVRIRPTAQLVSYNEKGQKLFCSIEIEEDFPEAGRFYLSGLAVTDSPASVGTDRIRFSANRAYFSRRGKRARLSQPIPCRFSLSPSGWYSAISGG
;
A
#
# COMPACT_ATOMS: atom_id res chain seq x y z
N MET A 1 -19.23 2.14 16.43
CA MET A 1 -18.90 2.46 15.03
C MET A 1 -17.65 1.65 14.71
N ASN A 2 -17.82 0.53 13.99
CA ASN A 2 -16.73 -0.41 13.69
C ASN A 2 -16.33 -0.21 12.22
N ASP A 3 -15.52 0.82 11.97
CA ASP A 3 -14.81 0.92 10.71
C ASP A 3 -13.46 0.24 10.91
N SER A 4 -13.37 -1.02 10.48
CA SER A 4 -12.07 -1.70 10.33
C SER A 4 -11.29 -0.99 9.22
N GLN A 5 -10.71 0.16 9.55
CA GLN A 5 -9.93 0.97 8.62
C GLN A 5 -8.68 0.19 8.22
N LEU A 6 -8.44 0.08 6.92
CA LEU A 6 -7.29 -0.63 6.39
C LEU A 6 -6.01 0.11 6.82
N THR A 7 -5.13 -0.56 7.55
CA THR A 7 -3.83 -0.03 7.97
C THR A 7 -2.73 -0.95 7.50
N THR A 8 -1.58 -0.38 7.16
CA THR A 8 -0.40 -1.17 6.77
C THR A 8 0.38 -1.67 7.99
N GLY A 9 1.23 -2.67 7.74
CA GLY A 9 2.39 -2.93 8.59
C GLY A 9 3.45 -1.83 8.43
N TRP A 10 4.58 -2.01 9.09
CA TRP A 10 5.76 -1.17 8.91
C TRP A 10 6.42 -1.48 7.57
N PHE A 11 6.76 -0.44 6.82
CA PHE A 11 7.53 -0.54 5.58
C PHE A 11 8.50 0.64 5.48
N CYS A 12 9.63 0.42 4.80
CA CYS A 12 10.69 1.41 4.65
C CYS A 12 10.31 2.47 3.62
N VAL A 13 10.45 3.75 3.98
CA VAL A 13 10.15 4.89 3.09
C VAL A 13 11.36 5.77 2.78
N ALA A 14 12.45 5.63 3.52
CA ALA A 14 13.70 6.31 3.22
C ALA A 14 14.88 5.59 3.88
N THR A 15 16.00 5.56 3.17
CA THR A 15 17.31 5.14 3.68
C THR A 15 18.26 6.34 3.62
N GLU A 16 19.20 6.42 4.55
CA GLU A 16 20.25 7.44 4.52
C GLU A 16 21.09 7.37 3.23
N GLY A 17 21.72 8.49 2.88
CA GLY A 17 22.66 8.54 1.76
C GLY A 17 22.20 9.36 0.56
N ALA A 18 22.88 9.13 -0.57
CA ALA A 18 22.63 9.87 -1.81
C ALA A 18 21.33 9.40 -2.48
N THR A 19 20.50 10.37 -2.86
CA THR A 19 19.25 10.14 -3.59
C THR A 19 19.44 10.27 -5.09
N ILE A 20 18.50 9.74 -5.88
CA ILE A 20 18.59 9.73 -7.35
C ILE A 20 18.58 11.15 -7.94
N ASP A 21 17.95 12.09 -7.25
CA ASP A 21 17.88 13.50 -7.64
C ASP A 21 19.12 14.33 -7.23
N GLY A 22 20.14 13.70 -6.64
CA GLY A 22 21.38 14.35 -6.24
C GLY A 22 21.34 15.04 -4.89
N ARG A 23 20.27 14.86 -4.10
CA ARG A 23 20.23 15.27 -2.70
C ARG A 23 20.92 14.22 -1.81
N TYR A 24 21.10 14.57 -0.54
CA TYR A 24 21.65 13.68 0.48
C TYR A 24 20.71 13.67 1.68
N ILE A 25 20.35 12.47 2.14
CA ILE A 25 19.54 12.27 3.35
C ILE A 25 20.49 12.01 4.51
N ASP A 26 20.54 12.94 5.46
CA ASP A 26 21.35 12.79 6.67
C ASP A 26 20.70 11.78 7.65
N PRO A 27 21.47 10.83 8.22
CA PRO A 27 20.98 9.94 9.28
C PRO A 27 20.27 10.65 10.43
N ALA A 28 20.77 11.84 10.82
CA ALA A 28 20.19 12.63 11.90
C ALA A 28 18.74 13.02 11.60
N TRP A 29 18.42 13.32 10.34
CA TRP A 29 17.07 13.67 9.92
C TRP A 29 16.11 12.49 10.10
N LEU A 30 16.53 11.29 9.68
CA LEU A 30 15.72 10.07 9.83
C LEU A 30 15.48 9.74 11.30
N LYS A 31 16.53 9.87 12.12
CA LYS A 31 16.46 9.67 13.57
C LYS A 31 15.50 10.65 14.23
N ASP A 32 15.59 11.93 13.90
CA ASP A 32 14.71 12.95 14.47
C ASP A 32 13.26 12.77 14.06
N MET A 33 13.00 12.48 12.78
CA MET A 33 11.64 12.19 12.30
C MET A 33 11.05 10.98 13.04
N GLY A 34 11.80 9.89 13.17
CA GLY A 34 11.34 8.70 13.88
C GLY A 34 11.09 8.94 15.37
N ALA A 35 11.85 9.84 16.01
CA ALA A 35 11.74 10.13 17.44
C ALA A 35 10.66 11.17 17.78
N THR A 36 10.41 12.12 16.89
CA THR A 36 9.50 13.25 17.15
C THR A 36 8.10 13.04 16.60
N TYR A 37 7.93 12.15 15.63
CA TYR A 37 6.67 12.01 14.91
C TYR A 37 5.49 11.69 15.85
N ASN A 38 4.49 12.57 15.84
CA ASN A 38 3.28 12.41 16.62
C ASN A 38 2.06 12.88 15.81
N PRO A 39 1.19 11.96 15.34
CA PRO A 39 0.02 12.33 14.55
C PRO A 39 -0.94 13.25 15.30
N ALA A 40 -0.99 13.19 16.63
CA ALA A 40 -1.82 14.09 17.44
C ALA A 40 -1.32 15.55 17.40
N ARG A 41 -0.03 15.78 17.13
CA ARG A 41 0.54 17.12 16.98
C ARG A 41 0.38 17.62 15.55
N TYR A 42 0.80 16.79 14.60
CA TYR A 42 0.60 17.05 13.18
C TYR A 42 0.60 15.72 12.44
N THR A 43 -0.51 15.42 11.77
CA THR A 43 -0.67 14.22 10.96
C THR A 43 -0.13 14.49 9.55
N ALA A 44 0.95 13.80 9.19
CA ALA A 44 1.45 13.80 7.82
C ALA A 44 0.44 13.12 6.87
N LEU A 45 -0.01 13.88 5.88
CA LEU A 45 -0.93 13.41 4.84
C LEU A 45 -0.15 12.86 3.64
N ILE A 46 -0.82 12.03 2.84
CA ILE A 46 -0.24 11.37 1.68
C ILE A 46 -0.68 12.05 0.39
N TRP A 47 0.28 12.48 -0.43
CA TRP A 47 0.02 13.22 -1.67
C TRP A 47 0.56 12.49 -2.89
N GLY A 48 -0.11 12.61 -4.04
CA GLY A 48 0.44 12.10 -5.29
C GLY A 48 1.54 13.03 -5.82
N GLU A 49 2.73 12.51 -6.07
CA GLU A 49 3.83 13.27 -6.74
C GLU A 49 4.18 14.62 -6.07
N HIS A 50 4.10 14.72 -4.74
CA HIS A 50 4.29 15.98 -3.98
C HIS A 50 3.30 17.11 -4.35
N LYS A 51 2.20 16.80 -5.04
CA LYS A 51 1.21 17.80 -5.48
C LYS A 51 0.11 18.00 -4.44
N ARG A 52 0.08 19.19 -3.84
CA ARG A 52 -0.94 19.61 -2.85
C ARG A 52 -2.29 20.02 -3.46
N ASN A 53 -2.39 20.10 -4.79
CA ASN A 53 -3.64 20.42 -5.50
C ASN A 53 -4.49 19.17 -5.82
N GLY A 54 -3.99 17.98 -5.50
CA GLY A 54 -4.71 16.71 -5.71
C GLY A 54 -5.45 16.24 -4.46
N ASP A 55 -6.11 15.09 -4.60
CA ASP A 55 -6.77 14.43 -3.49
C ASP A 55 -5.76 13.91 -2.46
N ASN A 56 -6.17 13.94 -1.20
CA ASN A 56 -5.45 13.27 -0.13
C ASN A 56 -5.58 11.75 -0.29
N LEU A 57 -4.45 11.05 -0.38
CA LEU A 57 -4.35 9.62 -0.62
C LEU A 57 -4.20 8.79 0.67
N GLY A 58 -4.17 9.44 1.82
CA GLY A 58 -4.17 8.77 3.12
C GLY A 58 -3.45 9.57 4.20
N GLU A 59 -3.19 8.91 5.31
CA GLU A 59 -2.50 9.52 6.45
C GLU A 59 -1.44 8.58 7.00
N VAL A 60 -0.38 9.16 7.53
CA VAL A 60 0.65 8.44 8.28
C VAL A 60 0.16 8.31 9.73
N LEU A 61 0.20 7.09 10.26
CA LEU A 61 -0.24 6.78 11.62
C LEU A 61 0.91 6.76 12.60
N ALA A 62 2.09 6.33 12.15
CA ALA A 62 3.28 6.23 12.97
C ALA A 62 4.53 6.23 12.07
N ALA A 63 5.61 6.80 12.58
CA ALA A 63 6.94 6.71 12.00
C ALA A 63 7.91 6.20 13.07
N LYS A 64 8.93 5.46 12.67
CA LYS A 64 10.02 5.01 13.52
C LYS A 64 11.31 4.94 12.74
N HIS A 65 12.42 5.13 13.43
CA HIS A 65 13.76 5.02 12.89
C HIS A 65 14.40 3.71 13.36
N GLU A 66 15.05 2.97 12.46
CA GLU A 66 15.82 1.78 12.76
C GLU A 66 17.11 1.74 11.93
N VAL A 67 18.18 1.19 12.50
CA VAL A 67 19.45 0.96 11.79
C VAL A 67 19.49 -0.49 11.36
N ILE A 68 19.60 -0.74 10.06
CA ILE A 68 19.64 -2.09 9.48
C ILE A 68 20.90 -2.19 8.64
N GLU A 69 21.73 -3.20 8.90
CA GLU A 69 22.97 -3.45 8.16
C GLU A 69 23.96 -2.27 8.17
N GLY A 70 23.87 -1.41 9.20
CA GLY A 70 24.69 -0.21 9.34
C GLY A 70 24.11 1.05 8.70
N GLU A 71 22.96 0.96 8.03
CA GLU A 71 22.28 2.08 7.38
C GLU A 71 21.06 2.53 8.20
N SER A 72 20.92 3.84 8.42
CA SER A 72 19.73 4.41 9.03
C SER A 72 18.55 4.38 8.06
N ARG A 73 17.41 3.85 8.52
CA ARG A 73 16.18 3.71 7.72
C ARG A 73 14.97 4.25 8.49
N LEU A 74 14.05 4.85 7.75
CA LEU A 74 12.78 5.35 8.27
C LEU A 74 11.65 4.41 7.84
N PHE A 75 10.91 3.93 8.84
CA PHE A 75 9.74 3.07 8.65
C PHE A 75 8.47 3.82 9.03
N VAL A 76 7.40 3.61 8.27
CA VAL A 76 6.10 4.20 8.57
C VAL A 76 4.98 3.17 8.54
N ARG A 77 3.88 3.51 9.18
CA ARG A 77 2.58 2.87 9.02
C ARG A 77 1.60 3.88 8.47
N ILE A 78 0.83 3.50 7.48
CA ILE A 78 -0.13 4.38 6.84
C ILE A 78 -1.55 3.80 6.88
N ARG A 79 -2.50 4.70 6.75
CA ARG A 79 -3.90 4.42 6.46
C ARG A 79 -4.21 4.97 5.06
N PRO A 80 -4.19 4.12 4.02
CA PRO A 80 -4.47 4.56 2.66
C PRO A 80 -5.97 4.84 2.48
N THR A 81 -6.30 5.74 1.54
CA THR A 81 -7.66 5.86 1.03
C THR A 81 -7.96 4.77 -0.01
N ALA A 82 -9.24 4.56 -0.32
CA ALA A 82 -9.66 3.64 -1.38
C ALA A 82 -9.04 3.97 -2.75
N GLN A 83 -8.77 5.26 -3.01
CA GLN A 83 -8.12 5.73 -4.23
C GLN A 83 -6.66 5.25 -4.32
N LEU A 84 -5.91 5.33 -3.22
CA LEU A 84 -4.54 4.82 -3.18
C LEU A 84 -4.50 3.28 -3.36
N VAL A 85 -5.46 2.57 -2.79
CA VAL A 85 -5.61 1.12 -2.99
C VAL A 85 -5.85 0.81 -4.48
N SER A 86 -6.77 1.53 -5.13
CA SER A 86 -7.06 1.39 -6.57
C SER A 86 -5.85 1.69 -7.46
N TYR A 87 -5.02 2.69 -7.11
CA TYR A 87 -3.76 2.93 -7.86
C TYR A 87 -2.80 1.75 -7.72
N ASN A 88 -2.63 1.22 -6.52
CA ASN A 88 -1.75 0.08 -6.27
C ASN A 88 -2.20 -1.18 -7.03
N GLU A 89 -3.51 -1.44 -7.09
CA GLU A 89 -4.12 -2.53 -7.88
C GLU A 89 -3.82 -2.39 -9.37
N LYS A 90 -3.77 -1.16 -9.87
CA LYS A 90 -3.40 -0.84 -11.26
C LYS A 90 -1.90 -0.79 -11.50
N GLY A 91 -1.08 -1.08 -10.48
CA GLY A 91 0.38 -1.04 -10.59
C GLY A 91 0.97 0.38 -10.62
N GLN A 92 0.26 1.37 -10.08
CA GLN A 92 0.65 2.78 -10.02
C GLN A 92 0.86 3.22 -8.57
N LYS A 93 1.65 4.28 -8.36
CA LYS A 93 1.95 4.88 -7.05
C LYS A 93 2.46 3.85 -6.06
N LEU A 94 3.48 3.11 -6.51
CA LEU A 94 4.02 1.94 -5.82
C LEU A 94 5.05 2.28 -4.73
N PHE A 95 5.68 3.45 -4.80
CA PHE A 95 6.76 3.85 -3.91
C PHE A 95 6.44 5.15 -3.19
N CYS A 96 7.21 5.44 -2.15
CA CYS A 96 7.08 6.65 -1.35
C CYS A 96 8.32 7.54 -1.45
N SER A 97 8.09 8.83 -1.20
CA SER A 97 9.11 9.85 -1.03
C SER A 97 8.74 10.69 0.19
N ILE A 98 9.70 11.00 1.04
CA ILE A 98 9.47 11.71 2.30
C ILE A 98 9.43 13.23 2.08
N GLU A 99 8.59 13.92 2.85
CA GLU A 99 8.59 15.38 2.95
C GLU A 99 9.04 15.77 4.36
N ILE A 100 10.12 16.54 4.42
CA ILE A 100 10.81 16.92 5.64
C ILE A 100 10.53 18.40 5.91
N GLU A 101 10.19 18.72 7.14
CA GLU A 101 10.11 20.09 7.66
C GLU A 101 11.20 20.31 8.70
N GLU A 102 11.88 21.45 8.62
CA GLU A 102 12.92 21.87 9.56
C GLU A 102 12.29 22.69 10.70
N ASP A 103 12.95 22.75 11.86
CA ASP A 103 12.52 23.55 13.02
C ASP A 103 11.11 23.24 13.56
N PHE A 104 10.60 22.04 13.26
CA PHE A 104 9.32 21.54 13.72
C PHE A 104 9.55 20.16 14.34
N PRO A 105 8.95 19.80 15.50
CA PRO A 105 8.16 20.61 16.43
C PRO A 105 8.98 21.57 17.31
N GLU A 106 10.30 21.42 17.30
CA GLU A 106 11.27 22.15 18.11
C GLU A 106 12.38 22.65 17.17
N ALA A 107 12.95 23.82 17.46
CA ALA A 107 14.05 24.39 16.69
C ALA A 107 15.25 23.42 16.63
N GLY A 108 15.83 23.28 15.45
CA GLY A 108 16.99 22.41 15.18
C GLY A 108 16.65 20.93 14.98
N ARG A 109 15.37 20.56 14.89
CA ARG A 109 14.93 19.18 14.65
C ARG A 109 14.15 19.05 13.35
N PHE A 110 14.20 17.86 12.78
CA PHE A 110 13.53 17.52 11.53
C PHE A 110 12.28 16.68 11.79
N TYR A 111 11.19 17.00 11.08
CA TYR A 111 9.92 16.30 11.24
C TYR A 111 9.32 15.87 9.91
N LEU A 112 8.60 14.75 9.96
CA LEU A 112 7.89 14.20 8.81
C LEU A 112 6.58 14.96 8.60
N SER A 113 6.57 15.92 7.67
CA SER A 113 5.42 16.80 7.39
C SER A 113 4.49 16.25 6.29
N GLY A 114 4.94 15.25 5.55
CA GLY A 114 4.17 14.65 4.47
C GLY A 114 4.83 13.39 3.92
N LEU A 115 4.04 12.64 3.17
CA LEU A 115 4.52 11.52 2.39
C LEU A 115 3.99 11.66 0.97
N ALA A 116 4.84 11.56 -0.03
CA ALA A 116 4.39 11.48 -1.41
C ALA A 116 4.40 10.04 -1.88
N VAL A 117 3.35 9.63 -2.59
CA VAL A 117 3.34 8.40 -3.36
C VAL A 117 3.66 8.71 -4.82
N THR A 118 4.59 7.96 -5.37
CA THR A 118 5.16 8.20 -6.70
C THR A 118 5.59 6.88 -7.34
N ASP A 119 5.69 6.89 -8.67
CA ASP A 119 6.30 5.80 -9.44
C ASP A 119 7.80 6.04 -9.69
N SER A 120 8.29 7.24 -9.36
CA SER A 120 9.68 7.69 -9.52
C SER A 120 10.21 8.21 -8.17
N PRO A 121 10.45 7.34 -7.18
CA PRO A 121 10.92 7.78 -5.86
C PRO A 121 12.31 8.42 -5.93
N ALA A 122 12.49 9.53 -5.21
CA ALA A 122 13.82 10.13 -5.02
C ALA A 122 14.66 9.33 -4.00
N SER A 123 14.01 8.85 -2.93
CA SER A 123 14.65 8.08 -1.86
C SER A 123 15.04 6.67 -2.30
N VAL A 124 16.24 6.25 -1.89
CA VAL A 124 16.78 4.91 -2.15
C VAL A 124 16.36 3.94 -1.04
N GLY A 125 16.28 2.65 -1.35
CA GLY A 125 15.95 1.60 -0.38
C GLY A 125 14.52 1.65 0.14
N THR A 126 13.58 2.12 -0.69
CA THR A 126 12.16 2.18 -0.34
C THR A 126 11.44 0.88 -0.66
N ASP A 127 10.59 0.44 0.26
CA ASP A 127 9.77 -0.74 0.06
C ASP A 127 8.60 -0.42 -0.87
N ARG A 128 8.30 -1.36 -1.79
CA ARG A 128 7.09 -1.27 -2.60
C ARG A 128 5.87 -1.44 -1.71
N ILE A 129 4.96 -0.46 -1.76
CA ILE A 129 3.66 -0.55 -1.10
C ILE A 129 2.87 -1.69 -1.75
N ARG A 130 2.38 -2.61 -0.94
CA ARG A 130 1.49 -3.69 -1.38
C ARG A 130 0.31 -3.79 -0.43
N PHE A 131 -0.87 -3.41 -0.91
CA PHE A 131 -2.09 -3.65 -0.14
C PHE A 131 -2.56 -5.08 -0.40
N SER A 132 -2.43 -5.95 0.59
CA SER A 132 -3.09 -7.25 0.51
C SER A 132 -4.59 -7.03 0.77
N ALA A 133 -5.41 -7.09 -0.28
CA ALA A 133 -6.84 -7.27 -0.12
C ALA A 133 -7.07 -8.55 0.69
N ASN A 134 -7.47 -8.34 1.94
CA ASN A 134 -7.76 -9.32 2.98
C ASN A 134 -7.86 -10.78 2.49
N ARG A 135 -6.76 -11.54 2.63
CA ARG A 135 -6.73 -12.98 2.31
C ARG A 135 -7.78 -13.75 3.12
N ALA A 136 -8.25 -13.21 4.25
CA ALA A 136 -9.28 -13.81 5.09
C ALA A 136 -10.67 -13.87 4.42
N TYR A 137 -10.99 -12.94 3.51
CA TYR A 137 -12.27 -12.97 2.78
C TYR A 137 -12.27 -14.06 1.70
N PHE A 138 -11.12 -14.27 1.05
CA PHE A 138 -10.90 -15.32 0.04
C PHE A 138 -10.41 -16.65 0.63
N SER A 139 -9.98 -16.71 1.90
CA SER A 139 -9.54 -17.94 2.57
C SER A 139 -10.68 -18.78 3.13
N ARG A 140 -11.93 -18.60 2.66
CA ARG A 140 -12.97 -19.64 2.77
C ARG A 140 -12.63 -20.84 1.88
N ARG A 141 -11.43 -21.40 2.04
CA ARG A 141 -11.07 -22.78 1.74
C ARG A 141 -11.83 -23.65 2.74
N GLY A 142 -13.07 -24.01 2.43
CA GLY A 142 -13.86 -24.82 3.35
C GLY A 142 -15.34 -24.97 3.03
N LYS A 143 -15.93 -24.14 2.18
CA LYS A 143 -17.20 -24.53 1.55
C LYS A 143 -16.85 -25.41 0.35
N ARG A 144 -17.06 -26.72 0.46
CA ARG A 144 -17.12 -27.61 -0.71
C ARG A 144 -18.06 -26.93 -1.69
N ALA A 145 -17.53 -26.45 -2.82
CA ALA A 145 -18.36 -26.11 -3.95
C ALA A 145 -19.22 -27.36 -4.21
N ARG A 146 -20.53 -27.26 -4.04
CA ARG A 146 -21.44 -28.29 -4.54
C ARG A 146 -21.43 -28.13 -6.06
N LEU A 147 -20.37 -28.61 -6.70
CA LEU A 147 -20.41 -28.89 -8.12
C LEU A 147 -21.46 -30.00 -8.28
N SER A 148 -22.59 -29.66 -8.89
CA SER A 148 -23.52 -30.67 -9.39
C SER A 148 -22.72 -31.61 -10.29
N GLN A 149 -22.87 -32.92 -10.10
CA GLN A 149 -22.23 -33.87 -11.00
C GLN A 149 -22.75 -33.62 -12.43
N PRO A 150 -21.89 -33.68 -13.46
CA PRO A 150 -22.34 -33.53 -14.83
C PRO A 150 -23.33 -34.65 -15.15
N ILE A 151 -24.56 -34.28 -15.53
CA ILE A 151 -25.53 -35.23 -16.05
C ILE A 151 -25.06 -35.61 -17.45
N PRO A 152 -24.82 -36.91 -17.75
CA PRO A 152 -24.44 -37.31 -19.10
C PRO A 152 -25.63 -37.10 -20.04
N CYS A 153 -25.53 -36.11 -20.92
CA CYS A 153 -26.48 -35.94 -22.03
C CYS A 153 -26.34 -37.12 -22.99
N ARG A 154 -27.37 -37.95 -23.08
CA ARG A 154 -27.41 -39.09 -24.00
C ARG A 154 -28.10 -38.64 -25.29
N PHE A 155 -27.34 -38.54 -26.38
CA PHE A 155 -27.89 -38.25 -27.70
C PHE A 155 -28.38 -39.54 -28.35
N SER A 156 -29.64 -39.57 -28.78
CA SER A 156 -30.18 -40.63 -29.63
C SER A 156 -30.41 -40.08 -31.04
N LEU A 157 -29.98 -40.82 -32.06
CA LEU A 157 -30.25 -40.46 -33.45
C LEU A 157 -31.71 -40.79 -33.80
N SER A 158 -32.41 -39.80 -34.35
CA SER A 158 -33.68 -40.02 -35.04
C SER A 158 -33.41 -40.65 -36.42
N PRO A 159 -34.27 -41.56 -36.91
CA PRO A 159 -34.15 -42.14 -38.26
C PRO A 159 -34.15 -41.09 -39.39
N SER A 160 -34.61 -39.87 -39.12
CA SER A 160 -34.60 -38.75 -40.08
C SER A 160 -33.28 -37.96 -40.14
N GLY A 161 -32.24 -38.38 -39.44
CA GLY A 161 -30.90 -37.76 -39.52
C GLY A 161 -30.71 -36.46 -38.74
N TRP A 162 -31.70 -36.05 -37.92
CA TRP A 162 -31.59 -34.90 -37.03
C TRP A 162 -31.32 -35.31 -35.59
N TYR A 163 -30.45 -34.57 -34.89
CA TYR A 163 -30.16 -34.76 -33.46
C TYR A 163 -31.16 -33.96 -32.62
N SER A 164 -31.71 -34.58 -31.58
CA SER A 164 -32.49 -33.86 -30.55
C SER A 164 -31.94 -34.23 -29.17
N ALA A 165 -31.71 -33.22 -28.34
CA ALA A 165 -31.27 -33.39 -26.96
C ALA A 165 -32.51 -33.59 -26.07
N ILE A 166 -32.64 -34.74 -25.42
CA ILE A 166 -33.65 -34.95 -24.38
C ILE A 166 -32.96 -34.71 -23.04
N SER A 167 -33.35 -33.63 -22.35
CA SER A 167 -32.97 -33.43 -20.94
C SER A 167 -33.83 -34.35 -20.09
N GLY A 168 -33.23 -35.38 -19.49
CA GLY A 168 -33.88 -36.18 -18.45
C GLY A 168 -34.16 -35.29 -17.23
N GLY A 169 -35.41 -35.32 -16.75
CA GLY A 169 -35.84 -34.62 -15.53
C GLY A 169 -35.25 -35.20 -14.26
#